data_AF-A0A2P5WXR3-F1
#
_entry.id   AF-A0A2P5WXR3-F1
#
_cell.length_a   1.000
_cell.length_b   1.000
_cell.length_c   1.000
_cell.angle_alpha   90.00
_cell.angle_beta   90.00
_cell.angle_gamma   90.00
#
_symmetry.space_group_name_H-M   'P 1'
#
loop_
_entity.id
_entity.type
_entity.pdbx_description
1 polymer ?
#
loop_
_entity_poly.entity_id
_entity_poly.type
_entity_poly.pdbx_seq_one_letter_code
_entity_poly.pdbx_strand_id
1 'polypeptide(L)'
;MVQEDPELQIWWKELREVGHGDKKDEPWWPKMQTREELIESFTIIIWLASAFHAAVNFGQYAYGGYSQNYPTGSRRFMPEKGTPEYTELANNPEKAFLKTITPQLICLQVMTVVETLSQQSSEEVYLGTREDNWTIDEEPLSYFKAFHDRLAEIEDEITSMNEDGKWKNRVGPVKVPYTLLFPSGEVGLPGKGIPNSISI
;
A
#
# COMPACT_ATOMS: atom_id res chain seq x y z
N MET A 1 25.18 20.92 11.92
CA MET A 1 23.80 20.92 11.38
C MET A 1 22.98 19.70 11.81
N VAL A 2 23.33 18.45 11.46
CA VAL A 2 22.56 17.25 11.93
C VAL A 2 22.91 16.85 13.36
N GLN A 3 24.22 16.71 13.67
CA GLN A 3 24.69 16.31 15.01
C GLN A 3 24.44 17.37 16.10
N GLU A 4 24.33 18.62 15.66
CA GLU A 4 24.19 19.80 16.53
C GLU A 4 22.72 20.17 16.77
N ASP A 5 21.77 19.48 16.12
CA ASP A 5 20.34 19.68 16.32
C ASP A 5 19.85 18.80 17.49
N PRO A 6 19.62 19.37 18.68
CA PRO A 6 19.26 18.58 19.85
C PRO A 6 17.87 17.94 19.72
N GLU A 7 16.92 18.59 19.04
CA GLU A 7 15.57 18.06 18.88
C GLU A 7 15.58 16.83 17.97
N LEU A 8 16.30 16.91 16.84
CA LEU A 8 16.46 15.79 15.92
C LEU A 8 17.15 14.59 16.58
N GLN A 9 18.22 14.82 17.36
CA GLN A 9 18.94 13.76 18.06
C GLN A 9 18.05 13.08 19.12
N ILE A 10 17.27 13.87 19.88
CA ILE A 10 16.35 13.35 20.90
C ILE A 10 15.24 12.55 20.23
N TRP A 11 14.63 13.09 19.17
CA TRP A 11 13.57 12.41 18.42
C TRP A 11 14.03 11.06 17.87
N TRP A 12 15.20 11.01 17.20
CA TRP A 12 15.70 9.76 16.63
C TRP A 12 16.04 8.73 17.72
N LYS A 13 16.62 9.20 18.83
CA LYS A 13 16.92 8.35 19.99
C LYS A 13 15.64 7.75 20.57
N GLU A 14 14.60 8.54 20.78
CA GLU A 14 13.33 8.07 21.33
C GLU A 14 12.63 7.10 20.36
N LEU A 15 12.59 7.42 19.07
CA LEU A 15 12.04 6.54 18.02
C LEU A 15 12.70 5.16 18.07
N ARG A 16 14.03 5.10 18.14
CA ARG A 16 14.77 3.84 18.17
C ARG A 16 14.70 3.11 19.52
N GLU A 17 14.92 3.82 20.62
CA GLU A 17 15.12 3.20 21.95
C GLU A 17 13.81 2.95 22.70
N VAL A 18 12.75 3.69 22.36
CA VAL A 18 11.41 3.57 22.97
C VAL A 18 10.41 3.05 21.94
N GLY A 19 10.22 3.76 20.83
CA GLY A 19 9.21 3.41 19.82
C GLY A 19 9.42 2.01 19.23
N HIS A 20 10.65 1.72 18.81
CA HIS A 20 11.12 0.40 18.35
C HIS A 20 12.12 -0.22 19.32
N GLY A 21 11.87 -0.06 20.63
CA GLY A 21 12.80 -0.44 21.69
C GLY A 21 13.18 -1.93 21.73
N ASP A 22 12.36 -2.81 21.16
CA ASP A 22 12.63 -4.24 20.99
C ASP A 22 13.72 -4.52 19.93
N LYS A 23 13.99 -3.55 19.05
CA LYS A 23 14.97 -3.62 17.96
C LYS A 23 16.10 -2.62 18.10
N LYS A 24 16.19 -1.87 19.20
CA LYS A 24 17.15 -0.76 19.35
C LYS A 24 18.62 -1.13 19.16
N ASP A 25 18.98 -2.39 19.45
CA ASP A 25 20.36 -2.89 19.40
C ASP A 25 20.73 -3.49 18.03
N GLU A 26 19.80 -3.47 17.06
CA GLU A 26 20.06 -4.00 15.73
C GLU A 26 21.06 -3.12 14.94
N PRO A 27 21.99 -3.73 14.18
CA PRO A 27 23.12 -3.00 13.59
C PRO A 27 22.74 -2.13 12.39
N TRP A 28 21.52 -2.27 11.86
CA TRP A 28 21.05 -1.56 10.68
C TRP A 28 20.46 -0.18 10.98
N TRP A 29 20.33 0.22 12.25
CA TRP A 29 19.86 1.57 12.59
C TRP A 29 20.85 2.65 12.12
N PRO A 30 20.39 3.63 11.32
CA PRO A 30 21.14 4.86 11.09
C PRO A 30 21.52 5.53 12.42
N LYS A 31 22.69 6.15 12.48
CA LYS A 31 23.14 6.84 13.69
C LYS A 31 22.58 8.26 13.80
N MET A 32 21.99 8.76 12.71
CA MET A 32 21.48 10.13 12.58
C MET A 32 22.55 11.19 12.85
N GLN A 33 23.74 10.99 12.27
CA GLN A 33 24.90 11.87 12.42
C GLN A 33 25.26 12.60 11.12
N THR A 34 24.79 12.13 9.96
CA THR A 34 25.05 12.77 8.67
C THR A 34 23.78 13.21 7.94
N ARG A 35 23.94 14.09 6.95
CA ARG A 35 22.82 14.54 6.11
C ARG A 35 22.25 13.39 5.28
N GLU A 36 23.09 12.48 4.84
CA GLU A 36 22.70 11.29 4.06
C GLU A 36 21.80 10.39 4.90
N GLU A 37 22.17 10.10 6.15
CA GLU A 37 21.34 9.31 7.08
C GLU A 37 19.98 9.98 7.35
N LEU A 38 19.97 11.31 7.46
CA LEU A 38 18.74 12.09 7.62
C LEU A 38 17.83 11.96 6.38
N ILE A 39 18.39 12.19 5.19
CA ILE A 39 17.65 12.10 3.92
C ILE A 39 17.08 10.70 3.74
N GLU A 40 17.90 9.67 3.94
CA GLU A 40 17.48 8.27 3.81
C GLU A 40 16.35 7.94 4.79
N SER A 41 16.50 8.32 6.06
CA SER A 41 15.50 8.03 7.09
C SER A 41 14.15 8.69 6.79
N PHE A 42 14.14 9.98 6.44
CA PHE A 42 12.90 10.68 6.08
C PHE A 42 12.29 10.16 4.78
N THR A 43 13.12 9.80 3.80
CA THR A 43 12.64 9.18 2.56
C THR A 43 11.94 7.85 2.84
N ILE A 44 12.50 7.01 3.71
CA ILE A 44 11.89 5.74 4.12
C ILE A 44 10.57 5.99 4.85
N ILE A 45 10.53 6.94 5.79
CA ILE A 45 9.30 7.26 6.54
C ILE A 45 8.20 7.73 5.58
N ILE A 46 8.51 8.67 4.68
CA ILE A 46 7.55 9.18 3.68
C ILE A 46 7.10 8.04 2.76
N TRP A 47 8.02 7.22 2.26
CA TRP A 47 7.72 6.06 1.40
C TRP A 47 6.78 5.06 2.09
N LEU A 48 7.07 4.69 3.34
CA LEU A 48 6.26 3.76 4.12
C LEU A 48 4.86 4.31 4.38
N ALA A 49 4.77 5.58 4.76
CA ALA A 49 3.50 6.23 5.08
C ALA A 49 2.63 6.47 3.86
N SER A 50 3.21 6.65 2.67
CA SER A 50 2.50 7.01 1.44
C SER A 50 2.41 5.83 0.46
N ALA A 51 3.33 5.76 -0.51
CA ALA A 51 3.26 4.88 -1.66
C ALA A 51 3.32 3.39 -1.29
N PHE A 52 4.10 3.00 -0.28
CA PHE A 52 4.12 1.60 0.19
C PHE A 52 2.75 1.19 0.72
N HIS A 53 2.18 2.00 1.63
CA HIS A 53 0.86 1.76 2.18
C HIS A 53 -0.20 1.71 1.07
N ALA A 54 -0.22 2.70 0.17
CA ALA A 54 -1.17 2.77 -0.93
C ALA A 54 -1.13 1.50 -1.82
N ALA A 55 0.08 1.02 -2.13
CA ALA A 55 0.29 -0.15 -2.97
C ALA A 55 -0.26 -1.46 -2.35
N VAL A 56 -0.29 -1.57 -1.03
CA VAL A 56 -0.80 -2.76 -0.32
C VAL A 56 -2.22 -2.60 0.19
N ASN A 57 -2.74 -1.37 0.27
CA ASN A 57 -4.05 -1.07 0.86
C ASN A 57 -5.18 -0.94 -0.18
N PHE A 58 -5.05 -0.04 -1.16
CA PHE A 58 -6.19 0.33 -2.02
C PHE A 58 -6.53 -0.71 -3.09
N GLY A 59 -5.73 -1.77 -3.21
CA GLY A 59 -6.03 -2.94 -4.03
C GLY A 59 -6.88 -4.00 -3.33
N GLN A 60 -7.09 -3.89 -2.01
CA GLN A 60 -7.70 -4.98 -1.23
C GLN A 60 -9.09 -5.36 -1.73
N TYR A 61 -10.00 -4.41 -1.96
CA TYR A 61 -11.32 -4.73 -2.51
C TYR A 61 -11.27 -5.08 -4.00
N ALA A 62 -10.46 -4.37 -4.80
CA ALA A 62 -10.35 -4.61 -6.23
C ALA A 62 -9.91 -6.05 -6.56
N TYR A 63 -8.98 -6.61 -5.77
CA TYR A 63 -8.51 -7.99 -5.94
C TYR A 63 -9.20 -8.99 -5.00
N GLY A 64 -9.54 -8.59 -3.78
CA GLY A 64 -10.07 -9.47 -2.73
C GLY A 64 -11.58 -9.45 -2.54
N GLY A 65 -12.29 -8.50 -3.17
CA GLY A 65 -13.75 -8.45 -3.19
C GLY A 65 -14.38 -9.67 -3.86
N TYR A 66 -13.62 -10.39 -4.68
CA TYR A 66 -13.96 -11.75 -5.13
C TYR A 66 -13.17 -12.78 -4.32
N SER A 67 -13.80 -13.34 -3.28
CA SER A 67 -13.11 -14.20 -2.29
C SER A 67 -12.45 -15.45 -2.87
N GLN A 68 -12.88 -15.93 -4.04
CA GLN A 68 -12.24 -17.05 -4.73
C GLN A 68 -10.87 -16.67 -5.31
N ASN A 69 -10.65 -15.39 -5.64
CA ASN A 69 -9.34 -14.86 -6.04
C ASN A 69 -8.42 -14.62 -4.83
N TYR A 70 -9.00 -14.29 -3.67
CA TYR A 70 -8.24 -14.01 -2.44
C TYR A 70 -8.85 -14.71 -1.21
N PRO A 71 -8.72 -16.05 -1.10
CA PRO A 71 -9.27 -16.78 0.04
C PRO A 71 -8.46 -16.49 1.30
N THR A 72 -9.13 -16.00 2.33
CA THR A 72 -8.52 -15.65 3.64
C THR A 72 -8.30 -16.84 4.58
N GLY A 73 -8.76 -18.02 4.19
CA GLY A 73 -8.57 -19.24 4.98
C GLY A 73 -8.88 -20.51 4.20
N SER A 74 -8.35 -21.62 4.73
CA SER A 74 -8.58 -22.98 4.24
C SER A 74 -9.08 -23.88 5.36
N ARG A 75 -10.13 -24.66 5.10
CA ARG A 75 -10.85 -25.46 6.11
C ARG A 75 -10.55 -26.95 6.08
N ARG A 76 -9.88 -27.44 5.02
CA ARG A 76 -9.53 -28.85 4.86
C ARG A 76 -8.29 -29.00 3.99
N PHE A 77 -7.58 -30.11 4.19
CA PHE A 77 -6.46 -30.53 3.35
C PHE A 77 -6.94 -31.11 2.02
N MET A 78 -5.99 -31.42 1.14
CA MET A 78 -6.26 -32.18 -0.07
C MET A 78 -6.86 -33.54 0.29
N PRO A 79 -7.96 -33.97 -0.36
CA PRO A 79 -8.58 -35.25 -0.05
C PRO A 79 -7.69 -36.41 -0.53
N GLU A 80 -7.68 -37.51 0.22
CA GLU A 80 -6.96 -38.74 -0.14
C GLU A 80 -7.72 -39.57 -1.17
N LYS A 81 -6.98 -40.29 -2.04
CA LYS A 81 -7.58 -41.19 -3.03
C LYS A 81 -8.49 -42.23 -2.36
N GLY A 82 -9.68 -42.41 -2.91
CA GLY A 82 -10.68 -43.34 -2.41
C GLY A 82 -11.65 -42.74 -1.38
N THR A 83 -11.49 -41.48 -0.97
CA THR A 83 -12.46 -40.77 -0.12
C THR A 83 -13.64 -40.22 -0.92
N PRO A 84 -14.82 -40.01 -0.29
CA PRO A 84 -15.93 -39.29 -0.90
C PRO A 84 -15.53 -37.89 -1.38
N GLU A 85 -14.67 -37.20 -0.64
CA GLU A 85 -14.18 -35.86 -0.97
C GLU A 85 -13.29 -35.86 -2.21
N TYR A 86 -12.47 -36.90 -2.42
CA TYR A 86 -11.69 -37.07 -3.64
C TYR A 86 -12.60 -37.28 -4.86
N THR A 87 -13.68 -38.04 -4.67
CA THR A 87 -14.72 -38.22 -5.70
C THR A 87 -15.48 -36.92 -5.97
N GLU A 88 -15.78 -36.10 -4.94
CA GLU A 88 -16.36 -34.76 -5.09
C GLU A 88 -15.42 -33.82 -5.87
N LEU A 89 -14.12 -33.83 -5.59
CA LEU A 89 -13.14 -33.03 -6.32
C LEU A 89 -13.11 -33.40 -7.82
N ALA A 90 -13.16 -34.68 -8.15
CA ALA A 90 -13.16 -35.14 -9.54
C ALA A 90 -14.47 -34.78 -10.29
N ASN A 91 -15.61 -34.89 -9.61
CA ASN A 91 -16.93 -34.68 -10.24
C ASN A 91 -17.42 -33.22 -10.18
N ASN A 92 -16.98 -32.45 -9.18
CA ASN A 92 -17.40 -31.07 -8.95
C ASN A 92 -16.28 -30.26 -8.27
N PRO A 93 -15.24 -29.86 -9.02
CA PRO A 93 -14.09 -29.15 -8.48
C PRO A 93 -14.46 -27.78 -7.88
N GLU A 94 -15.49 -27.10 -8.40
CA GLU A 94 -15.96 -25.82 -7.86
C GLU A 94 -16.53 -25.97 -6.46
N LYS A 95 -17.43 -26.94 -6.26
CA LYS A 95 -17.97 -27.26 -4.93
C LYS A 95 -16.85 -27.70 -3.98
N ALA A 96 -15.89 -28.47 -4.49
CA ALA A 96 -14.75 -28.88 -3.70
C ALA A 96 -13.90 -27.68 -3.25
N PHE A 97 -13.65 -26.74 -4.15
CA PHE A 97 -12.93 -25.48 -3.89
C PHE A 97 -13.67 -24.62 -2.86
N LEU A 98 -14.98 -24.38 -3.04
CA LEU A 98 -15.80 -23.58 -2.12
C LEU A 98 -15.89 -24.19 -0.71
N LYS A 99 -15.88 -25.52 -0.59
CA LYS A 99 -15.79 -26.21 0.71
C LYS A 99 -14.42 -26.10 1.36
N THR A 100 -13.37 -25.90 0.57
CA THR A 100 -12.00 -25.75 1.06
C THR A 100 -11.72 -24.33 1.52
N ILE A 101 -12.13 -23.31 0.76
CA ILE A 101 -11.84 -21.91 1.11
C ILE A 101 -12.76 -21.37 2.22
N THR A 102 -12.57 -20.10 2.55
CA THR A 102 -13.36 -19.30 3.51
C THR A 102 -14.87 -19.54 3.39
N PRO A 103 -15.59 -19.80 4.50
CA PRO A 103 -17.05 -19.91 4.49
C PRO A 103 -17.74 -18.63 4.03
N GLN A 104 -18.90 -18.76 3.39
CA GLN A 104 -19.68 -17.64 2.85
C GLN A 104 -19.91 -16.49 3.83
N LEU A 105 -20.28 -16.78 5.09
CA LEU A 105 -20.52 -15.73 6.09
C LEU A 105 -19.25 -14.93 6.40
N ILE A 106 -18.10 -15.61 6.50
CA ILE A 106 -16.81 -14.96 6.73
C ILE A 106 -16.36 -14.20 5.48
N CYS A 107 -16.62 -14.73 4.27
CA CYS A 107 -16.37 -14.00 3.03
C CYS A 107 -17.10 -12.66 3.02
N LEU A 108 -18.40 -12.64 3.36
CA LEU A 108 -19.17 -11.41 3.41
C LEU A 108 -18.57 -10.41 4.39
N GLN A 109 -18.17 -10.86 5.59
CA GLN A 109 -17.53 -10.00 6.58
C GLN A 109 -16.20 -9.43 6.09
N VAL A 110 -15.35 -10.26 5.50
CA VAL A 110 -14.06 -9.83 4.93
C VAL A 110 -14.29 -8.83 3.82
N MET A 111 -15.23 -9.10 2.90
CA MET A 111 -15.57 -8.19 1.80
C MET A 111 -15.97 -6.81 2.32
N THR A 112 -16.85 -6.74 3.33
CA THR A 112 -17.25 -5.46 3.94
C THR A 112 -16.07 -4.72 4.56
N VAL A 113 -15.16 -5.43 5.22
CA VAL A 113 -13.95 -4.83 5.80
C VAL A 113 -13.05 -4.28 4.70
N VAL A 114 -12.68 -5.09 3.70
CA VAL A 114 -11.75 -4.64 2.65
C VAL A 114 -12.37 -3.59 1.73
N GLU A 115 -13.71 -3.58 1.56
CA GLU A 115 -14.43 -2.48 0.92
C GLU A 115 -14.20 -1.17 1.67
N THR A 116 -14.43 -1.18 2.99
CA THR A 116 -14.21 -0.02 3.86
C THR A 116 -12.75 0.46 3.80
N LEU A 117 -11.79 -0.46 3.91
CA LEU A 117 -10.37 -0.12 3.93
C LEU A 117 -9.83 0.37 2.57
N SER A 118 -10.53 0.06 1.48
CA SER A 118 -10.14 0.51 0.14
C SER A 118 -10.76 1.86 -0.24
N GLN A 119 -11.63 2.42 0.60
CA GLN A 119 -12.29 3.69 0.32
C GLN A 119 -11.39 4.90 0.60
N GLN A 120 -11.41 5.88 -0.29
CA GLN A 120 -10.77 7.17 -0.12
C GLN A 120 -11.79 8.24 0.29
N SER A 121 -11.44 8.98 1.35
CA SER A 121 -12.25 10.09 1.89
C SER A 121 -12.27 11.29 0.94
N SER A 122 -13.35 12.08 1.00
CA SER A 122 -13.40 13.40 0.35
C SER A 122 -12.45 14.42 0.95
N GLU A 123 -11.95 14.16 2.16
CA GLU A 123 -11.02 15.02 2.89
C GLU A 123 -9.57 14.51 2.83
N GLU A 124 -9.29 13.52 1.97
CA GLU A 124 -7.95 12.94 1.83
C GLU A 124 -6.93 13.95 1.27
N VAL A 125 -5.70 13.89 1.79
CA VAL A 125 -4.57 14.72 1.33
C VAL A 125 -3.53 13.81 0.66
N TYR A 126 -3.48 13.90 -0.67
CA TYR A 126 -2.60 13.09 -1.50
C TYR A 126 -1.14 13.55 -1.49
N LEU A 127 -0.24 12.64 -1.87
CA LEU A 127 1.18 12.88 -1.97
C LEU A 127 1.47 14.03 -2.94
N GLY A 128 2.28 14.98 -2.49
CA GLY A 128 2.55 16.20 -3.26
C GLY A 128 1.45 17.27 -3.15
N THR A 129 0.48 17.11 -2.24
CA THR A 129 -0.44 18.17 -1.84
C THR A 129 -0.35 18.42 -0.33
N ARG A 130 -0.70 19.64 0.09
CA ARG A 130 -0.67 20.08 1.49
C ARG A 130 -1.55 21.32 1.65
N GLU A 131 -2.00 21.59 2.88
CA GLU A 131 -2.65 22.85 3.23
C GLU A 131 -1.72 24.06 3.02
N ASP A 132 -2.31 25.20 2.69
CA ASP A 132 -1.59 26.46 2.46
C ASP A 132 -0.91 26.99 3.73
N ASN A 133 0.11 27.84 3.56
CA ASN A 133 0.80 28.57 4.63
C ASN A 133 1.51 27.68 5.68
N TRP A 134 1.89 26.44 5.32
CA TRP A 134 2.69 25.57 6.18
C TRP A 134 4.13 26.06 6.40
N THR A 135 4.61 26.96 5.54
CA THR A 135 5.82 27.77 5.71
C THR A 135 5.70 29.07 4.92
N ILE A 136 6.51 30.07 5.26
CA ILE A 136 6.68 31.32 4.50
C ILE A 136 7.97 31.32 3.65
N ASP A 137 8.82 30.31 3.81
CA ASP A 137 10.11 30.23 3.13
C ASP A 137 9.93 29.86 1.66
N GLU A 138 10.43 30.71 0.76
CA GLU A 138 10.24 30.55 -0.69
C GLU A 138 10.91 29.28 -1.25
N GLU A 139 12.07 28.90 -0.71
CA GLU A 139 12.85 27.76 -1.20
C GLU A 139 12.14 26.41 -0.97
N PRO A 140 11.69 26.05 0.26
CA PRO A 140 10.88 24.85 0.47
C PRO A 140 9.58 24.83 -0.36
N LEU A 141 8.91 25.97 -0.54
CA LEU A 141 7.71 26.06 -1.38
C LEU A 141 8.02 25.74 -2.84
N SER A 142 9.15 26.23 -3.37
CA SER A 142 9.60 25.92 -4.73
C SER A 142 9.91 24.42 -4.90
N TYR A 143 10.63 23.81 -3.94
CA TYR A 143 10.92 22.38 -3.99
C TYR A 143 9.65 21.51 -3.87
N PHE A 144 8.70 21.92 -3.03
CA PHE A 144 7.43 21.20 -2.90
C PHE A 144 6.61 21.26 -4.20
N LYS A 145 6.58 22.41 -4.87
CA LYS A 145 5.96 22.53 -6.19
C LYS A 145 6.65 21.63 -7.22
N ALA A 146 7.98 21.62 -7.27
CA ALA A 146 8.71 20.74 -8.19
C ALA A 146 8.44 19.25 -7.91
N PHE A 147 8.28 18.87 -6.65
CA PHE A 147 7.87 17.52 -6.27
C PHE A 147 6.46 17.17 -6.77
N HIS A 148 5.49 18.08 -6.60
CA HIS A 148 4.13 17.93 -7.14
C HIS A 148 4.14 17.76 -8.67
N ASP A 149 4.84 18.65 -9.38
CA ASP A 149 4.93 18.62 -10.84
C ASP A 149 5.56 17.28 -11.31
N ARG A 150 6.60 16.80 -10.63
CA ARG A 150 7.24 15.52 -10.96
C ARG A 150 6.31 14.32 -10.74
N LEU A 151 5.44 14.35 -9.72
CA LEU A 151 4.45 13.30 -9.50
C LEU A 151 3.43 13.24 -10.64
N ALA A 152 2.99 14.40 -11.15
CA ALA A 152 2.10 14.45 -12.32
C ALA A 152 2.76 13.83 -13.57
N GLU A 153 4.03 14.14 -13.83
CA GLU A 153 4.80 13.51 -14.92
C GLU A 153 4.90 11.97 -14.76
N ILE A 154 5.12 11.50 -13.53
CA ILE A 154 5.17 10.07 -13.23
C ILE A 154 3.80 9.41 -13.50
N GLU A 155 2.69 10.07 -13.19
CA GLU A 155 1.36 9.55 -13.51
C GLU A 155 1.15 9.35 -15.02
N ASP A 156 1.61 10.31 -15.83
CA ASP A 156 1.58 10.22 -17.29
C ASP A 156 2.48 9.08 -17.81
N GLU A 157 3.66 8.89 -17.21
CA GLU A 157 4.55 7.77 -17.51
C GLU A 157 3.86 6.42 -17.19
N ILE A 158 3.20 6.31 -16.03
CA ILE A 158 2.49 5.09 -15.62
C ILE A 158 1.30 4.81 -16.56
N THR A 159 0.56 5.85 -16.95
CA THR A 159 -0.54 5.76 -17.91
C THR A 159 -0.04 5.24 -19.26
N SER A 160 1.03 5.82 -19.78
CA SER A 160 1.67 5.38 -21.03
C SER A 160 2.12 3.92 -20.94
N MET A 161 2.68 3.51 -19.80
CA MET A 161 3.08 2.11 -19.59
C MET A 161 1.88 1.16 -19.52
N ASN A 162 0.74 1.58 -18.97
CA ASN A 162 -0.48 0.76 -18.89
C ASN A 162 -1.11 0.54 -20.28
N GLU A 163 -0.96 1.50 -21.20
CA GLU A 163 -1.49 1.41 -22.57
C GLU A 163 -0.53 0.70 -23.53
N ASP A 164 0.76 0.65 -23.20
CA ASP A 164 1.76 -0.01 -24.02
C ASP A 164 1.67 -1.54 -23.92
N GLY A 165 1.25 -2.18 -25.01
CA GLY A 165 1.09 -3.63 -25.13
C GLY A 165 2.37 -4.44 -24.91
N LYS A 166 3.56 -3.81 -24.83
CA LYS A 166 4.79 -4.48 -24.40
C LYS A 166 4.74 -4.87 -22.91
N TRP A 167 4.05 -4.11 -22.07
CA TRP A 167 3.99 -4.32 -20.61
C TRP A 167 2.77 -5.14 -20.17
N LYS A 168 2.59 -6.32 -20.76
CA LYS A 168 1.39 -7.16 -20.53
C LYS A 168 1.07 -7.46 -19.06
N ASN A 169 2.09 -7.52 -18.20
CA ASN A 169 1.92 -7.78 -16.76
C ASN A 169 1.22 -6.64 -16.01
N ARG A 170 1.17 -5.43 -16.60
CA ARG A 170 0.49 -4.28 -16.00
C ARG A 170 -1.02 -4.35 -16.10
N VAL A 171 -1.56 -5.19 -16.99
CA VAL A 171 -3.00 -5.28 -17.27
C VAL A 171 -3.52 -6.72 -17.10
N GLY A 172 -2.72 -7.69 -17.54
CA GLY A 172 -3.02 -9.11 -17.42
C GLY A 172 -4.28 -9.56 -18.20
N PRO A 173 -4.66 -10.84 -18.06
CA PRO A 173 -5.86 -11.39 -18.71
C PRO A 173 -7.17 -10.81 -18.16
N VAL A 174 -7.13 -10.28 -16.92
CA VAL A 174 -8.29 -9.66 -16.25
C VAL A 174 -8.60 -8.25 -16.76
N LYS A 175 -7.73 -7.67 -17.61
CA LYS A 175 -7.90 -6.35 -18.21
C LYS A 175 -8.02 -5.22 -17.18
N VAL A 176 -7.24 -5.30 -16.10
CA VAL A 176 -7.20 -4.31 -15.03
C VAL A 176 -5.83 -3.64 -15.03
N PRO A 177 -5.69 -2.40 -15.52
CA PRO A 177 -4.43 -1.67 -15.49
C PRO A 177 -3.92 -1.43 -14.06
N TYR A 178 -2.61 -1.46 -13.86
CA TYR A 178 -2.00 -1.19 -12.56
C TYR A 178 -1.96 0.31 -12.30
N THR A 179 -2.88 0.76 -11.45
CA THR A 179 -3.07 2.19 -11.11
C THR A 179 -2.83 2.51 -9.63
N LEU A 180 -2.50 1.52 -8.79
CA LEU A 180 -2.35 1.70 -7.33
C LEU A 180 -1.25 2.69 -6.92
N LEU A 181 -0.33 3.03 -7.83
CA LEU A 181 0.73 4.00 -7.62
C LEU A 181 0.54 5.29 -8.45
N PHE A 182 -0.68 5.57 -8.89
CA PHE A 182 -1.04 6.89 -9.41
C PHE A 182 -1.05 7.87 -8.23
N PRO A 183 -0.29 8.96 -8.27
CA PRO A 183 -0.30 9.98 -7.21
C PRO A 183 -1.69 10.57 -6.96
N SER A 184 -2.44 10.87 -8.03
CA SER A 184 -3.78 11.44 -7.92
C SER A 184 -4.82 10.40 -7.50
N GLY A 185 -5.71 10.80 -6.59
CA GLY A 185 -6.81 9.96 -6.11
C GLY A 185 -8.19 10.56 -6.39
N GLU A 186 -9.21 9.82 -5.97
CA GLU A 186 -10.61 10.15 -6.21
C GLU A 186 -11.46 9.52 -5.09
N VAL A 187 -12.53 10.20 -4.69
CA VAL A 187 -13.39 9.75 -3.58
C VAL A 187 -14.02 8.40 -3.89
N GLY A 188 -14.09 7.52 -2.89
CA GLY A 188 -14.71 6.19 -3.03
C GLY A 188 -13.68 5.10 -3.30
N LEU A 189 -13.94 4.21 -4.27
CA LEU A 189 -13.12 3.01 -4.54
C LEU A 189 -12.36 3.12 -5.88
N PRO A 190 -11.45 4.08 -6.06
CA PRO A 190 -10.90 4.36 -7.38
C PRO A 190 -9.80 3.38 -7.82
N GLY A 191 -9.21 2.62 -6.89
CA GLY A 191 -8.06 1.76 -7.18
C GLY A 191 -6.81 2.53 -7.63
N LYS A 192 -6.66 3.78 -7.19
CA LYS A 192 -5.56 4.72 -7.45
C LYS A 192 -5.46 5.72 -6.30
N GLY A 193 -4.49 6.63 -6.35
CA GLY A 193 -4.29 7.67 -5.34
C GLY A 193 -3.32 7.23 -4.26
N ILE A 194 -2.31 8.06 -4.02
CA ILE A 194 -1.33 7.87 -2.95
C ILE A 194 -1.59 8.94 -1.88
N PRO A 195 -2.20 8.62 -0.74
CA PRO A 195 -2.27 9.52 0.41
C PRO A 195 -0.89 9.87 0.97
N ASN A 196 -0.79 10.98 1.70
CA ASN A 196 0.43 11.32 2.45
C ASN A 196 0.70 10.37 3.63
N SER A 197 -0.30 9.61 4.08
CA SER A 197 -0.26 8.86 5.34
C SER A 197 -1.00 7.52 5.29
N ILE A 198 -0.82 6.74 6.37
CA ILE A 198 -1.65 5.57 6.68
C ILE A 198 -2.95 6.10 7.31
N SER A 199 -3.90 6.48 6.45
CA SER A 199 -5.16 7.15 6.83
C SER A 199 -6.36 6.22 6.99
N ILE A 200 -6.21 4.96 6.58
CA ILE A 200 -7.22 3.88 6.68
C ILE A 200 -6.54 2.53 6.84
#